data_AF-A0A0A7DW48-F1
#
_entry.id   AF-A0A0A7DW48-F1
#
_cell.length_a   1.000
_cell.length_b   1.000
_cell.length_c   1.000
_cell.angle_alpha   90.00
_cell.angle_beta   90.00
_cell.angle_gamma   90.00
#
_symmetry.space_group_name_H-M   'P 1'
#
loop_
_entity.id
_entity.type
_entity.pdbx_description
1 polymer ?
#
loop_
_entity_poly.entity_id
_entity_poly.type
_entity_poly.pdbx_seq_one_letter_code
_entity_poly.pdbx_strand_id
1 'polypeptide(L)'
;MSPKFIERIKKYCDINGGPATFIQAAVPEIVRQTQEVFFRKTINILKQTSDICYQKLEDIEGITCPTKPKGAMAFMVKVNISRMKDISDDIDFCFKLAKEESVIILPG
;
A
#
# COMPACT_ATOMS: atom_id res chain seq x y z
N MET A 1 15.81 2.12 26.71
CA MET A 1 16.34 0.83 26.21
C MET A 1 17.56 0.44 27.03
N SER A 2 17.75 -0.84 27.33
CA SER A 2 18.93 -1.28 28.08
C SER A 2 20.20 -1.28 27.19
N PRO A 3 21.41 -1.09 27.75
CA PRO A 3 22.66 -1.14 26.99
C PRO A 3 22.83 -2.46 26.21
N LYS A 4 22.47 -3.58 26.84
CA LYS A 4 22.47 -4.92 26.24
C LYS A 4 21.55 -5.04 25.02
N PHE A 5 20.46 -4.29 24.98
CA PHE A 5 19.55 -4.26 23.82
C PHE A 5 20.16 -3.51 22.64
N ILE A 6 20.80 -2.35 22.90
CA ILE A 6 21.47 -1.54 21.86
C ILE A 6 22.62 -2.32 21.23
N GLU A 7 23.42 -3.01 22.04
CA GLU A 7 24.52 -3.85 21.55
C GLU A 7 24.03 -4.94 20.59
N ARG A 8 22.90 -5.58 20.89
CA ARG A 8 22.28 -6.58 20.01
C ARG A 8 21.82 -5.99 18.69
N ILE A 9 21.27 -4.78 18.67
CA ILE A 9 20.89 -4.09 17.43
C ILE A 9 22.13 -3.79 16.59
N LYS A 10 23.19 -3.23 17.19
CA LYS A 10 24.43 -2.93 16.49
C LYS A 10 25.02 -4.17 15.84
N LYS A 11 25.13 -5.26 16.60
CA LYS A 11 25.61 -6.55 16.09
C LYS A 11 24.77 -7.06 14.91
N TYR A 12 23.46 -6.89 14.94
CA TYR A 12 22.58 -7.27 13.83
C TYR A 12 22.80 -6.40 12.59
N CYS A 13 22.98 -5.09 12.77
CA CYS A 13 23.30 -4.16 11.67
C CYS A 13 24.65 -4.49 11.02
N ASP A 14 25.67 -4.84 11.82
CA ASP A 14 27.00 -5.20 11.33
C ASP A 14 26.97 -6.47 10.46
N ILE A 15 26.13 -7.46 10.82
CA ILE A 15 25.96 -8.69 10.05
C ILE A 15 25.30 -8.42 8.69
N ASN A 16 24.35 -7.49 8.62
CA ASN A 16 23.59 -7.20 7.40
C ASN A 16 24.28 -6.22 6.44
N GLY A 17 25.44 -5.66 6.81
CA GLY A 17 26.21 -4.75 5.94
C GLY A 17 25.60 -3.36 5.72
N GLY A 18 24.48 -3.04 6.37
CA GLY A 18 23.80 -1.75 6.26
C GLY A 18 23.20 -1.44 4.87
N PRO A 19 22.52 -0.30 4.73
CA PRO A 19 21.97 0.13 3.46
C PRO A 19 23.07 0.63 2.50
N ALA A 20 22.77 0.72 1.21
CA ALA A 20 23.72 1.21 0.21
C ALA A 20 24.26 2.62 0.56
N THR A 21 25.58 2.82 0.42
CA THR A 21 26.27 4.03 0.88
C THR A 21 25.77 5.31 0.21
N PHE A 22 25.36 5.26 -1.06
CA PHE A 22 24.77 6.41 -1.75
C PHE A 22 23.38 6.79 -1.20
N ILE A 23 22.60 5.82 -0.70
CA ILE A 23 21.34 6.11 0.01
C ILE A 23 21.65 6.77 1.35
N GLN A 24 22.64 6.27 2.10
CA GLN A 24 23.07 6.89 3.36
C GLN A 24 23.50 8.35 3.16
N ALA A 25 24.20 8.64 2.06
CA ALA A 25 24.60 10.00 1.69
C ALA A 25 23.40 10.87 1.27
N ALA A 26 22.40 10.30 0.59
CA ALA A 26 21.23 11.04 0.10
C ALA A 26 20.19 11.36 1.19
N VAL A 27 19.99 10.46 2.17
CA VAL A 27 18.92 10.58 3.18
C VAL A 27 18.91 11.94 3.91
N PRO A 28 20.05 12.47 4.42
CA PRO A 28 20.05 13.76 5.11
C PRO A 28 19.54 14.91 4.24
N GLU A 29 19.87 14.88 2.95
CA GLU A 29 19.43 15.90 2.01
C GLU A 29 17.97 15.73 1.62
N ILE A 30 17.53 14.49 1.35
CA ILE A 30 16.11 14.17 1.11
C ILE A 30 15.25 14.70 2.25
N VAL A 31 15.63 14.46 3.50
CA VAL A 31 14.87 14.91 4.67
C VAL A 31 14.87 16.42 4.82
N ARG A 32 15.99 17.10 4.54
CA ARG A 32 16.15 18.54 4.78
C ARG A 32 15.60 19.40 3.64
N GLN A 33 15.79 18.99 2.39
CA GLN A 33 15.55 19.82 1.21
C GLN A 33 14.30 19.46 0.43
N THR A 34 13.62 18.33 0.72
CA THR A 34 12.34 18.04 0.06
C THR A 34 11.32 19.11 0.44
N GLN A 35 10.90 19.89 -0.55
CA GLN A 35 10.00 21.01 -0.34
C GLN A 35 8.58 20.54 0.03
N GLU A 36 7.88 21.31 0.87
CA GLU A 36 6.50 20.99 1.31
C GLU A 36 5.53 20.79 0.15
N VAL A 37 5.73 21.52 -0.97
CA VAL A 37 4.93 21.40 -2.18
C VAL A 37 4.92 19.98 -2.75
N PHE A 38 6.02 19.23 -2.61
CA PHE A 38 6.09 17.83 -3.04
C PHE A 38 5.11 16.97 -2.25
N PHE A 39 5.14 17.05 -0.91
CA PHE A 39 4.25 16.28 -0.04
C PHE A 39 2.79 16.66 -0.26
N ARG A 40 2.48 17.96 -0.31
CA ARG A 40 1.12 18.45 -0.52
C ARG A 40 0.56 18.02 -1.87
N LYS A 41 1.37 18.08 -2.94
CA LYS A 41 0.96 17.60 -4.27
C LYS A 41 0.66 16.10 -4.24
N THR A 42 1.54 15.31 -3.63
CA THR A 42 1.34 13.86 -3.50
C THR A 42 0.08 13.52 -2.71
N ILE A 43 -0.15 14.17 -1.56
CA ILE A 43 -1.36 13.97 -0.74
C ILE A 43 -2.61 14.37 -1.52
N ASN A 44 -2.58 15.49 -2.26
CA ASN A 44 -3.71 15.92 -3.06
C ASN A 44 -4.07 14.91 -4.16
N ILE A 45 -3.07 14.37 -4.86
CA ILE A 45 -3.29 13.32 -5.87
C ILE A 45 -3.88 12.08 -5.22
N LEU A 46 -3.29 11.61 -4.12
CA LEU A 46 -3.79 10.42 -3.41
C LEU A 46 -5.23 10.61 -2.91
N LYS A 47 -5.56 11.81 -2.41
CA LYS A 47 -6.92 12.14 -1.98
C LYS A 47 -7.90 12.14 -3.15
N GLN A 48 -7.57 12.81 -4.25
CA GLN A 48 -8.42 12.86 -5.44
C GLN A 48 -8.66 11.47 -6.02
N THR A 49 -7.61 10.67 -6.19
CA THR A 49 -7.73 9.28 -6.66
C THR A 49 -8.53 8.43 -5.67
N SER A 50 -8.33 8.62 -4.37
CA SER A 50 -9.09 7.93 -3.33
C SER A 50 -10.58 8.27 -3.40
N ASP A 51 -10.93 9.55 -3.60
CA ASP A 51 -12.30 10.01 -3.75
C ASP A 51 -12.97 9.33 -4.96
N ILE A 52 -12.29 9.29 -6.11
CA ILE A 52 -12.79 8.67 -7.35
C ILE A 52 -12.95 7.15 -7.18
N CYS A 53 -11.93 6.45 -6.68
CA CYS A 53 -11.97 5.00 -6.50
C CYS A 53 -13.09 4.60 -5.54
N TYR A 54 -13.23 5.31 -4.41
CA TYR A 54 -14.27 5.02 -3.43
C TYR A 54 -15.67 5.16 -4.04
N GLN A 55 -15.94 6.26 -4.74
CA GLN A 55 -17.23 6.47 -5.42
C GLN A 55 -17.51 5.39 -6.48
N LYS A 56 -16.50 5.05 -7.29
CA LYS A 56 -16.65 4.01 -8.33
C LYS A 56 -16.88 2.62 -7.76
N LEU A 57 -16.28 2.30 -6.61
CA LEU A 57 -16.48 1.03 -5.93
C LEU A 57 -17.88 0.91 -5.32
N GLU A 58 -18.49 2.01 -4.86
CA GLU A 58 -19.86 2.00 -4.33
C GLU A 58 -20.91 1.63 -5.40
N ASP A 59 -20.61 1.89 -6.68
CA ASP A 59 -21.48 1.54 -7.81
C ASP A 59 -21.40 0.06 -8.22
N ILE A 60 -20.41 -0.70 -7.71
CA ILE A 60 -20.18 -2.09 -8.14
C ILE A 60 -20.93 -3.07 -7.22
N GLU A 61 -21.90 -3.79 -7.80
CA GLU A 61 -22.63 -4.82 -7.07
C GLU A 61 -21.69 -5.96 -6.62
N GLY A 62 -21.81 -6.37 -5.36
CA GLY A 62 -21.01 -7.47 -4.81
C GLY A 62 -19.62 -7.05 -4.32
N ILE A 63 -19.22 -5.80 -4.51
CA ILE A 63 -18.01 -5.23 -3.90
C ILE A 63 -18.43 -4.12 -2.94
N THR A 64 -17.79 -4.05 -1.78
CA THR A 64 -17.98 -2.94 -0.85
C THR A 64 -16.64 -2.43 -0.34
N CYS A 65 -16.52 -1.13 -0.12
CA CYS A 65 -15.38 -0.55 0.59
C CYS A 65 -15.88 -0.07 1.96
N PRO A 66 -15.75 -0.88 3.04
CA PRO A 66 -16.34 -0.55 4.33
C PRO A 66 -15.81 0.75 4.94
N THR A 67 -14.60 1.15 4.55
CA THR A 67 -13.96 2.36 5.03
C THR A 67 -13.08 2.94 3.94
N LYS A 68 -13.38 4.17 3.53
CA LYS A 68 -12.52 4.94 2.64
C LYS A 68 -11.12 5.12 3.25
N PRO A 69 -10.04 4.85 2.50
CA PRO A 69 -8.69 5.01 3.00
C PRO A 69 -8.38 6.48 3.26
N LYS A 70 -7.77 6.74 4.42
CA LYS A 70 -7.38 8.08 4.88
C LYS A 70 -5.91 8.43 4.60
N GLY A 71 -5.16 7.50 4.02
CA GLY A 71 -3.73 7.61 3.75
C GLY A 71 -3.19 6.35 3.08
N ALA A 72 -1.86 6.25 2.97
CA ALA A 72 -1.17 5.23 2.17
C ALA A 72 -1.59 5.26 0.69
N MET A 73 -1.37 4.14 -0.03
CA MET A 73 -1.55 4.03 -1.49
C MET A 73 -2.37 2.80 -1.89
N ALA A 74 -3.13 2.20 -0.96
CA ALA A 74 -3.87 0.98 -1.20
C ALA A 74 -5.30 1.08 -0.68
N PHE A 75 -6.19 0.35 -1.34
CA PHE A 75 -7.58 0.14 -0.92
C PHE A 75 -7.74 -1.29 -0.44
N MET A 76 -8.51 -1.47 0.63
CA MET A 76 -9.05 -2.76 1.00
C MET A 76 -10.53 -2.78 0.66
N VAL A 77 -10.95 -3.79 -0.10
CA VAL A 77 -12.33 -3.97 -0.50
C VAL A 77 -12.82 -5.33 -0.02
N LYS A 78 -14.10 -5.42 0.31
CA LYS A 78 -14.76 -6.66 0.64
C LYS A 78 -15.50 -7.16 -0.59
N VAL A 79 -15.07 -8.31 -1.08
CA VAL A 79 -15.76 -9.05 -2.14
C VAL A 79 -16.82 -9.94 -1.50
N ASN A 80 -18.07 -9.80 -1.93
CA ASN A 80 -19.17 -10.64 -1.48
C ASN A 80 -19.28 -11.87 -2.38
N ILE A 81 -18.51 -12.90 -2.04
CA ILE A 81 -18.45 -14.18 -2.76
C ILE A 81 -19.84 -14.80 -2.96
N SER A 82 -20.75 -14.69 -1.99
CA SER A 82 -22.10 -15.26 -2.11
C SER A 82 -22.95 -14.65 -3.24
N ARG A 83 -22.59 -13.46 -3.73
CA ARG A 83 -23.25 -12.80 -4.86
C ARG A 83 -22.55 -13.04 -6.19
N MET A 84 -21.41 -13.73 -6.18
CA MET A 84 -20.60 -13.97 -7.36
C MET A 84 -20.72 -15.42 -7.80
N LYS A 85 -21.14 -15.62 -9.05
CA LYS A 85 -21.26 -16.96 -9.63
C LYS A 85 -19.86 -17.47 -9.97
N ASP A 86 -19.63 -18.76 -9.69
CA ASP A 86 -18.40 -19.46 -10.05
C ASP A 86 -17.13 -18.85 -9.43
N ILE A 87 -17.23 -18.18 -8.29
CA ILE A 87 -16.08 -17.65 -7.54
C ILE A 87 -16.09 -18.29 -6.14
N SER A 88 -15.02 -18.98 -5.76
CA SER A 88 -14.96 -19.70 -4.47
C SER A 88 -14.47 -18.85 -3.31
N ASP A 89 -13.52 -17.97 -3.57
CA ASP A 89 -12.85 -17.11 -2.61
C ASP A 89 -12.21 -15.90 -3.31
N ASP A 90 -11.48 -15.09 -2.56
CA ASP A 90 -10.79 -13.91 -3.05
C ASP A 90 -9.60 -14.24 -3.95
N ILE A 91 -8.92 -15.37 -3.74
CA ILE A 91 -7.83 -15.83 -4.60
C ILE A 91 -8.38 -16.15 -5.99
N ASP A 92 -9.45 -16.95 -6.07
CA ASP A 92 -10.12 -17.29 -7.34
C ASP A 92 -10.66 -16.04 -8.04
N PHE A 93 -11.28 -15.10 -7.30
CA PHE A 93 -11.70 -13.80 -7.82
C PHE A 93 -10.54 -13.05 -8.48
N CYS A 94 -9.40 -12.92 -7.78
CA CYS A 94 -8.23 -12.19 -8.29
C CYS A 94 -7.65 -12.85 -9.54
N PHE A 95 -7.56 -14.19 -9.58
CA PHE A 95 -7.05 -14.92 -10.75
C PHE A 95 -7.96 -14.78 -11.97
N LYS A 96 -9.27 -14.89 -11.78
CA LYS A 96 -10.24 -14.72 -12.87
C LYS A 96 -10.24 -13.29 -13.40
N LEU A 97 -10.22 -12.29 -12.52
CA LEU A 97 -10.13 -10.89 -12.91
C LEU A 97 -8.85 -10.60 -13.71
N ALA A 98 -7.71 -11.16 -13.29
CA ALA A 98 -6.46 -11.01 -14.03
C ALA A 98 -6.51 -11.70 -15.41
N LYS A 99 -7.18 -12.86 -15.51
CA LYS A 99 -7.30 -13.62 -16.76
C LYS A 99 -8.31 -12.99 -17.74
N GLU A 100 -9.43 -12.50 -17.24
CA GLU A 100 -10.56 -12.02 -18.05
C GLU A 100 -10.40 -10.54 -18.40
N GLU A 101 -9.99 -9.70 -17.44
CA GLU A 101 -9.94 -8.24 -17.59
C GLU A 101 -8.52 -7.67 -17.60
N SER A 102 -7.49 -8.52 -17.46
CA SER A 102 -6.08 -8.09 -17.35
C SER A 102 -5.81 -7.12 -16.18
N VAL A 103 -6.64 -7.18 -15.13
CA VAL A 103 -6.49 -6.37 -13.93
C VAL A 103 -5.92 -7.24 -12.80
N ILE A 104 -4.72 -6.91 -12.36
CA ILE A 104 -4.03 -7.62 -11.27
C ILE A 104 -4.28 -6.89 -9.96
N ILE A 105 -4.87 -7.60 -9.00
CA ILE A 105 -5.09 -7.16 -7.63
C ILE A 105 -4.57 -8.21 -6.65
N LEU A 106 -4.41 -7.82 -5.38
CA LEU A 106 -3.93 -8.71 -4.33
C LEU A 106 -5.11 -9.28 -3.53
N PRO A 107 -5.13 -10.62 -3.28
CA PRO A 107 -6.06 -11.22 -2.33
C PRO A 107 -5.77 -10.74 -0.89
N GLY A 108 -6.79 -10.80 -0.04
CA GLY A 108 -6.83 -10.18 1.29
C GLY A 108 -6.56 -11.11 2.46
#